data_AF-A0A2W6VPW0-F1
#
_entry.id   AF-A0A2W6VPW0-F1
#
_cell.length_a   1.000
_cell.length_b   1.000
_cell.length_c   1.000
_cell.angle_alpha   90.00
_cell.angle_beta   90.00
_cell.angle_gamma   90.00
#
_symmetry.space_group_name_H-M   'P 1'
#
loop_
_entity.id
_entity.type
_entity.pdbx_description
1 polymer ?
#
loop_
_entity_poly.entity_id
_entity_poly.type
_entity_poly.pdbx_seq_one_letter_code
_entity_poly.pdbx_strand_id
1 'polypeptide(L)'
;MSIDETMKRAASVFTAATVCALVYTGAHAAIPGSAFAETYQPVPAVVANQSQVVYYRAGTAGQQASAANVYVDSEFHASLLPGAFTVLCIAPGVHELNASVNDAPRYDGKRAQSQTSLEGGKTYFLKVSENGALLPKEVNRVDAERELTNSQRQVHLLSRASAAMECNYTATVMAQAYTLYGNAASALGETGHPARSAQGRGTVAVVSSQSTKDGVGLDLMDAVGRINVVDQDAGNGAAGTSRTGGVEDAS
;
A
#
# COMPACT_ATOMS: atom_id res chain seq x y z
N MET A 1 -98.04 -5.34 27.74
CA MET A 1 -97.93 -4.82 29.12
C MET A 1 -96.46 -4.54 29.37
N SER A 2 -96.11 -3.34 29.84
CA SER A 2 -94.77 -2.72 29.98
C SER A 2 -94.07 -2.37 28.65
N ILE A 3 -93.89 -1.11 28.22
CA ILE A 3 -93.35 0.12 28.85
C ILE A 3 -91.95 -0.12 29.43
N ASP A 4 -90.89 0.27 28.71
CA ASP A 4 -90.05 1.38 29.16
C ASP A 4 -89.20 1.98 28.02
N GLU A 5 -89.11 3.29 28.06
CA GLU A 5 -88.53 4.20 27.10
C GLU A 5 -87.23 4.76 27.70
N THR A 6 -86.38 5.34 26.86
CA THR A 6 -85.39 6.37 27.24
C THR A 6 -84.21 5.99 28.16
N MET A 7 -83.02 5.87 27.56
CA MET A 7 -81.90 6.69 28.05
C MET A 7 -80.99 7.15 26.90
N LYS A 8 -81.22 8.40 26.46
CA LYS A 8 -80.24 9.25 25.78
C LYS A 8 -78.97 9.32 26.64
N ARG A 9 -77.80 9.13 26.05
CA ARG A 9 -76.66 10.06 26.19
C ARG A 9 -75.57 9.75 25.17
N ALA A 10 -75.18 10.82 24.50
CA ALA A 10 -74.18 10.92 23.45
C ALA A 10 -72.77 10.60 23.94
N ALA A 11 -71.92 10.07 23.05
CA ALA A 11 -70.63 10.68 22.72
C ALA A 11 -69.97 9.90 21.58
N SER A 12 -69.83 10.58 20.45
CA SER A 12 -69.03 10.18 19.30
C SER A 12 -67.55 10.13 19.70
N VAL A 13 -66.85 9.03 19.37
CA VAL A 13 -65.39 9.01 19.32
C VAL A 13 -64.96 8.42 17.97
N PHE A 14 -64.60 9.33 17.07
CA PHE A 14 -63.86 9.03 15.85
C PHE A 14 -62.56 8.32 16.22
N THR A 15 -62.44 7.03 15.89
CA THR A 15 -61.16 6.33 15.95
C THR A 15 -60.49 6.47 14.59
N ALA A 16 -59.51 7.38 14.51
CA ALA A 16 -58.75 7.65 13.29
C ALA A 16 -57.85 6.44 12.94
N ALA A 17 -58.06 5.88 11.75
CA ALA A 17 -57.18 4.90 11.15
C ALA A 17 -55.82 5.53 10.86
N THR A 18 -54.81 5.20 11.67
CA THR A 18 -53.44 5.64 11.45
C THR A 18 -52.74 4.63 10.54
N VAL A 19 -52.69 4.95 9.24
CA VAL A 19 -51.87 4.21 8.26
C VAL A 19 -50.41 4.53 8.57
N CYS A 20 -49.71 3.60 9.22
CA CYS A 20 -48.28 3.70 9.48
C CYS A 20 -47.53 3.30 8.20
N ALA A 21 -47.22 4.27 7.35
CA ALA A 21 -46.33 4.08 6.22
C ALA A 21 -44.90 3.85 6.75
N LEU A 22 -44.47 2.58 6.76
CA LEU A 22 -43.08 2.20 7.00
C LEU A 22 -42.20 2.71 5.85
N VAL A 23 -41.66 3.91 6.02
CA VAL A 23 -40.58 4.41 5.19
C VAL A 23 -39.33 3.65 5.61
N TYR A 24 -38.93 2.64 4.84
CA TYR A 24 -37.61 2.01 4.97
C TYR A 24 -36.55 3.03 4.53
N THR A 25 -36.19 3.95 5.41
CA THR A 25 -34.95 4.69 5.27
C THR A 25 -33.83 3.70 5.55
N GLY A 26 -33.17 3.23 4.48
CA GLY A 26 -31.94 2.46 4.61
C GLY A 26 -30.94 3.28 5.43
N ALA A 27 -30.65 2.82 6.64
CA ALA A 27 -29.64 3.42 7.50
C ALA A 27 -28.27 3.21 6.83
N HIS A 28 -27.85 4.19 6.03
CA HIS A 28 -26.47 4.26 5.58
C HIS A 28 -25.66 4.80 6.77
N ALA A 29 -25.09 3.88 7.54
CA ALA A 29 -24.16 4.26 8.61
C ALA A 29 -23.00 5.03 7.98
N ALA A 30 -22.79 6.27 8.42
CA ALA A 30 -21.60 7.02 8.07
C ALA A 30 -20.37 6.20 8.47
N ILE A 31 -19.43 6.03 7.55
CA ILE A 31 -18.21 5.27 7.82
C ILE A 31 -17.39 6.11 8.80
N PRO A 32 -17.16 5.63 10.04
CA PRO A 32 -16.37 6.39 11.00
C PRO A 32 -14.93 6.51 10.47
N GLY A 33 -14.29 7.67 10.68
CA GLY A 33 -12.89 7.89 10.27
C GLY A 33 -11.92 6.85 10.85
N SER A 34 -12.30 6.15 11.92
CA SER A 34 -11.56 5.03 12.50
C SER A 34 -11.53 3.75 11.65
N ALA A 35 -12.27 3.69 10.54
CA ALA A 35 -12.22 2.54 9.64
C ALA A 35 -10.90 2.45 8.86
N PHE A 36 -10.21 3.58 8.78
CA PHE A 36 -8.94 3.77 8.12
C PHE A 36 -7.83 4.01 9.14
N ALA A 37 -6.62 3.56 8.80
CA ALA A 37 -5.41 3.85 9.57
C ALA A 37 -4.51 4.82 8.80
N GLU A 38 -3.39 4.33 8.29
CA GLU A 38 -2.32 5.13 7.68
C GLU A 38 -2.52 5.29 6.16
N THR A 39 -2.03 6.40 5.61
CA THR A 39 -1.91 6.59 4.15
C THR A 39 -0.89 5.60 3.59
N TYR A 40 -1.11 5.15 2.36
CA TYR A 40 -0.20 4.23 1.68
C TYR A 40 1.25 4.74 1.67
N GLN A 41 2.17 3.81 1.93
CA GLN A 41 3.61 3.96 1.73
C GLN A 41 4.10 2.79 0.86
N PRO A 42 5.08 3.01 -0.02
CA PRO A 42 5.68 1.93 -0.81
C PRO A 42 6.11 0.77 0.07
N VAL A 43 5.60 -0.43 -0.24
CA VAL A 43 5.88 -1.63 0.55
C VAL A 43 7.27 -2.20 0.22
N PRO A 44 8.08 -2.56 1.24
CA PRO A 44 9.33 -3.30 1.08
C PRO A 44 9.16 -4.64 0.37
N ALA A 45 10.26 -5.17 -0.14
CA ALA A 45 10.29 -6.57 -0.57
C ALA A 45 10.17 -7.52 0.65
N VAL A 46 9.65 -8.71 0.39
CA VAL A 46 9.51 -9.78 1.40
C VAL A 46 10.53 -10.88 1.16
N VAL A 47 10.78 -11.68 2.20
CA VAL A 47 11.67 -12.84 2.12
C VAL A 47 11.19 -13.87 1.08
N ALA A 48 12.12 -14.65 0.53
CA ALA A 48 11.84 -15.57 -0.58
C ALA A 48 10.82 -16.68 -0.28
N ASN A 49 10.55 -16.99 0.99
CA ASN A 49 9.52 -17.97 1.39
C ASN A 49 8.14 -17.33 1.63
N GLN A 50 7.95 -16.08 1.22
CA GLN A 50 6.68 -15.37 1.26
C GLN A 50 6.41 -14.68 -0.08
N SER A 51 5.14 -14.50 -0.41
CA SER A 51 4.67 -13.62 -1.46
C SER A 51 3.81 -12.54 -0.83
N GLN A 52 3.99 -11.29 -1.25
CA GLN A 52 3.22 -10.16 -0.75
C GLN A 52 2.11 -9.81 -1.74
N VAL A 53 0.90 -9.57 -1.25
CA VAL A 53 -0.22 -9.10 -2.05
C VAL A 53 -0.75 -7.78 -1.47
N VAL A 54 -0.80 -6.76 -2.32
CA VAL A 54 -1.40 -5.46 -2.03
C VAL A 54 -2.72 -5.37 -2.79
N TYR A 55 -3.83 -5.56 -2.08
CA TYR A 55 -5.15 -5.31 -2.63
C TYR A 55 -5.52 -3.87 -2.46
N TYR A 56 -6.07 -3.26 -3.51
CA TYR A 56 -6.52 -1.88 -3.42
C TYR A 56 -7.73 -1.61 -4.30
N ARG A 57 -8.49 -0.58 -3.90
CA ARG A 57 -9.66 -0.13 -4.63
C ARG A 57 -9.51 1.34 -4.97
N ALA A 58 -9.51 1.64 -6.27
CA ALA A 58 -9.44 3.01 -6.74
C ALA A 58 -10.65 3.82 -6.24
N GLY A 59 -10.44 5.13 -6.05
CA GLY A 59 -11.46 6.05 -5.55
C GLY A 59 -10.90 6.99 -4.50
N THR A 60 -11.80 7.70 -3.81
CA THR A 60 -11.43 8.65 -2.76
C THR A 60 -11.84 8.09 -1.41
N ALA A 61 -10.90 8.07 -0.46
CA ALA A 61 -11.18 7.65 0.91
C ALA A 61 -12.34 8.47 1.50
N GLY A 62 -13.27 7.79 2.20
CA GLY A 62 -14.48 8.42 2.75
C GLY A 62 -15.63 8.59 1.76
N GLN A 63 -15.45 8.26 0.47
CA GLN A 63 -16.56 8.21 -0.47
C GLN A 63 -17.56 7.13 -0.05
N GLN A 64 -18.84 7.52 0.03
CA GLN A 64 -19.91 6.60 0.37
C GLN A 64 -20.21 5.67 -0.82
N ALA A 65 -19.73 4.44 -0.72
CA ALA A 65 -20.05 3.35 -1.64
C ALA A 65 -20.10 2.04 -0.86
N SER A 66 -20.70 1.01 -1.46
CA SER A 66 -20.59 -0.34 -0.93
C SER A 66 -19.15 -0.81 -0.90
N ALA A 67 -18.82 -1.69 0.03
CA ALA A 67 -17.48 -2.22 0.14
C ALA A 67 -17.21 -3.37 -0.86
N ALA A 68 -15.93 -3.57 -1.17
CA ALA A 68 -15.44 -4.68 -1.96
C ALA A 68 -14.84 -5.74 -1.04
N ASN A 69 -15.47 -6.91 -0.93
CA ASN A 69 -14.96 -7.99 -0.10
C ASN A 69 -13.83 -8.72 -0.82
N VAL A 70 -12.68 -8.80 -0.17
CA VAL A 70 -11.49 -9.53 -0.62
C VAL A 70 -11.51 -10.92 0.01
N TYR A 71 -11.32 -11.93 -0.84
CA TYR A 71 -11.24 -13.32 -0.43
C TYR A 71 -9.92 -13.93 -0.89
N VAL A 72 -9.25 -14.63 0.02
CA VAL A 72 -8.01 -15.39 -0.23
C VAL A 72 -8.32 -16.84 0.12
N ASP A 73 -8.12 -17.76 -0.83
CA ASP A 73 -8.42 -19.19 -0.68
C ASP A 73 -9.85 -19.44 -0.17
N SER A 74 -10.82 -18.77 -0.81
CA SER A 74 -12.22 -18.80 -0.42
C SER A 74 -12.50 -18.33 1.02
N GLU A 75 -11.57 -17.63 1.68
CA GLU A 75 -11.73 -17.10 3.04
C GLU A 75 -11.70 -15.58 3.07
N PHE A 76 -12.46 -14.98 4.00
CA PHE A 76 -12.57 -13.53 4.07
C PHE A 76 -11.28 -12.90 4.61
N HIS A 77 -10.74 -11.92 3.88
CA HIS A 77 -9.55 -11.18 4.31
C HIS A 77 -9.88 -9.74 4.73
N ALA A 78 -10.54 -8.97 3.87
CA ALA A 78 -10.81 -7.56 4.11
C ALA A 78 -12.05 -7.08 3.34
N SER A 79 -12.56 -5.91 3.70
CA SER A 79 -13.62 -5.23 2.95
C SER A 79 -13.15 -3.83 2.59
N LEU A 80 -12.87 -3.57 1.31
CA LEU A 80 -12.25 -2.33 0.85
C LEU A 80 -13.29 -1.31 0.43
N LEU A 81 -13.24 -0.15 1.09
CA LEU A 81 -13.96 1.04 0.65
C LEU A 81 -13.23 1.71 -0.54
N PRO A 82 -13.87 2.64 -1.27
CA PRO A 82 -13.16 3.41 -2.29
C PRO A 82 -11.96 4.15 -1.69
N GLY A 83 -10.82 4.15 -2.38
CA GLY A 83 -9.58 4.74 -1.88
C GLY A 83 -8.98 3.98 -0.70
N ALA A 84 -9.29 2.69 -0.55
CA ALA A 84 -8.75 1.85 0.51
C ALA A 84 -7.79 0.79 -0.03
N PHE A 85 -6.85 0.35 0.81
CA PHE A 85 -5.97 -0.77 0.51
C PHE A 85 -5.79 -1.69 1.73
N THR A 86 -5.35 -2.91 1.47
CA THR A 86 -4.86 -3.87 2.47
C THR A 86 -3.62 -4.57 1.94
N VAL A 87 -2.78 -5.05 2.87
CA VAL A 87 -1.54 -5.77 2.58
C VAL A 87 -1.55 -7.06 3.35
N LEU A 88 -1.20 -8.15 2.68
CA LEU A 88 -1.09 -9.48 3.28
C LEU A 88 0.11 -10.22 2.70
N CYS A 89 0.69 -11.12 3.49
CA CYS A 89 1.70 -12.06 3.02
C CYS A 89 1.15 -13.48 3.10
N ILE A 90 1.48 -14.29 2.10
CA ILE A 90 1.05 -15.69 1.94
C ILE A 90 2.21 -16.52 1.41
N ALA A 91 2.13 -17.84 1.56
CA ALA A 91 3.17 -18.73 1.06
C ALA A 91 3.25 -18.61 -0.48
N PRO A 92 4.41 -18.83 -1.10
CA PRO A 92 4.49 -18.96 -2.55
C PRO A 92 3.71 -20.21 -3.00
N GLY A 93 3.11 -20.15 -4.18
CA GLY A 93 2.31 -21.25 -4.72
C GLY A 93 0.99 -20.78 -5.33
N VAL A 94 0.06 -21.71 -5.50
CA VAL A 94 -1.22 -21.47 -6.15
C VAL A 94 -2.26 -21.07 -5.10
N HIS A 95 -2.86 -19.89 -5.27
CA HIS A 95 -3.87 -19.33 -4.38
C HIS A 95 -5.10 -18.83 -5.15
N GLU A 96 -6.27 -18.87 -4.52
CA GLU A 96 -7.48 -18.22 -5.03
C GLU A 96 -7.52 -16.77 -4.55
N LEU A 97 -7.46 -15.82 -5.47
CA LEU A 97 -7.36 -14.39 -5.17
C LEU A 97 -8.54 -13.63 -5.78
N ASN A 98 -9.54 -13.30 -4.97
CA ASN A 98 -10.80 -12.73 -5.46
C ASN A 98 -11.17 -11.41 -4.74
N ALA A 99 -11.93 -10.57 -5.43
CA ALA A 99 -12.57 -9.41 -4.86
C ALA A 99 -13.96 -9.18 -5.47
N SER A 100 -14.98 -8.97 -4.64
CA SER A 100 -16.36 -8.75 -5.10
C SER A 100 -16.97 -7.50 -4.47
N VAL A 101 -17.42 -6.58 -5.33
CA VAL A 101 -18.14 -5.36 -4.93
C VAL A 101 -19.62 -5.69 -4.75
N ASN A 102 -20.28 -5.13 -3.73
CA ASN A 102 -21.71 -5.36 -3.47
C ASN A 102 -22.09 -6.82 -3.20
N ASP A 103 -21.19 -7.62 -2.63
CA ASP A 103 -21.39 -9.07 -2.51
C ASP A 103 -22.43 -9.49 -1.44
N ALA A 104 -22.90 -8.56 -0.61
CA ALA A 104 -23.93 -8.83 0.39
C ALA A 104 -25.34 -8.96 -0.23
N PRO A 105 -26.24 -9.78 0.34
CA PRO A 105 -26.06 -10.62 1.53
C PRO A 105 -25.63 -12.06 1.21
N ARG A 106 -25.46 -12.42 -0.07
CA ARG A 106 -25.22 -13.82 -0.50
C ARG A 106 -23.76 -14.26 -0.40
N TYR A 107 -22.84 -13.31 -0.50
CA TYR A 107 -21.39 -13.51 -0.47
C TYR A 107 -20.92 -14.54 -1.51
N ASP A 108 -21.48 -14.48 -2.72
CA ASP A 108 -21.22 -15.45 -3.78
C ASP A 108 -19.77 -15.32 -4.31
N GLY A 109 -19.15 -14.14 -4.17
CA GLY A 109 -17.74 -13.90 -4.51
C GLY A 109 -16.75 -14.78 -3.73
N LYS A 110 -17.16 -15.31 -2.58
CA LYS A 110 -16.37 -16.26 -1.78
C LYS A 110 -16.11 -17.60 -2.50
N ARG A 111 -16.98 -17.98 -3.46
CA ARG A 111 -16.91 -19.29 -4.15
C ARG A 111 -16.12 -19.25 -5.45
N ALA A 112 -15.54 -18.11 -5.81
CA ALA A 112 -14.76 -17.98 -7.03
C ALA A 112 -13.46 -18.79 -6.92
N GLN A 113 -13.23 -19.68 -7.87
CA GLN A 113 -12.10 -20.64 -7.83
C GLN A 113 -10.98 -20.28 -8.80
N SER A 114 -10.82 -19.00 -9.15
CA SER A 114 -9.75 -18.60 -10.05
C SER A 114 -8.42 -18.63 -9.30
N GLN A 115 -7.50 -19.43 -9.82
CA GLN A 115 -6.20 -19.67 -9.23
C GLN A 115 -5.13 -18.76 -9.86
N THR A 116 -4.27 -18.21 -9.01
CA THR A 116 -3.09 -17.43 -9.40
C THR A 116 -1.86 -18.05 -8.76
N SER A 117 -0.79 -18.24 -9.54
CA SER A 117 0.49 -18.70 -9.02
C SER A 117 1.32 -17.51 -8.55
N LEU A 118 1.73 -17.54 -7.28
CA LEU A 118 2.56 -16.53 -6.67
C LEU A 118 3.98 -17.03 -6.47
N GLU A 119 4.93 -16.18 -6.82
CA GLU A 119 6.36 -16.46 -6.67
C GLU A 119 6.88 -15.84 -5.38
N GLY A 120 7.85 -16.54 -4.77
CA GLY A 120 8.49 -16.09 -3.54
C GLY A 120 9.30 -14.82 -3.72
N GLY A 121 9.30 -13.96 -2.71
CA GLY A 121 9.98 -12.66 -2.68
C GLY A 121 9.33 -11.58 -3.56
N LYS A 122 8.20 -11.88 -4.24
CA LYS A 122 7.51 -10.92 -5.09
C LYS A 122 6.35 -10.22 -4.38
N THR A 123 6.08 -9.00 -4.84
CA THR A 123 4.91 -8.21 -4.46
C THR A 123 3.97 -8.08 -5.65
N TYR A 124 2.70 -8.44 -5.43
CA TYR A 124 1.63 -8.35 -6.42
C TYR A 124 0.65 -7.24 -6.04
N PHE A 125 0.32 -6.36 -6.98
CA PHE A 125 -0.67 -5.31 -6.79
C PHE A 125 -1.95 -5.67 -7.51
N LEU A 126 -3.03 -5.85 -6.75
CA LEU A 126 -4.31 -6.34 -7.22
C LEU A 126 -5.38 -5.25 -7.05
N LYS A 127 -5.81 -4.68 -8.16
CA LYS A 127 -6.86 -3.67 -8.23
C LYS A 127 -8.23 -4.35 -8.27
N VAL A 128 -9.10 -3.99 -7.33
CA VAL A 128 -10.52 -4.41 -7.35
C VAL A 128 -11.18 -3.91 -8.64
N SER A 129 -11.97 -4.78 -9.28
CA SER A 129 -12.73 -4.40 -10.46
C SER A 129 -14.10 -3.82 -10.10
N GLU A 130 -14.37 -2.58 -10.54
CA GLU A 130 -15.65 -1.92 -10.29
C GLU A 130 -16.78 -2.43 -11.21
N ASN A 131 -16.47 -3.19 -12.26
CA ASN A 131 -17.47 -3.75 -13.19
C ASN A 131 -18.14 -5.04 -12.67
N GLY A 132 -17.85 -5.45 -11.44
CA GLY A 132 -18.38 -6.68 -10.83
C GLY A 132 -17.61 -7.96 -11.19
N ALA A 133 -16.48 -7.86 -11.90
CA ALA A 133 -15.60 -9.01 -12.09
C ALA A 133 -14.99 -9.46 -10.77
N LEU A 134 -15.05 -10.78 -10.51
CA LEU A 134 -14.56 -11.39 -9.27
C LEU A 134 -13.02 -11.45 -9.21
N LEU A 135 -12.38 -11.54 -10.38
CA LEU A 135 -10.92 -11.48 -10.45
C LEU A 135 -10.47 -10.02 -10.37
N PRO A 136 -9.59 -9.68 -9.41
CA PRO A 136 -8.93 -8.39 -9.42
C PRO A 136 -7.99 -8.28 -10.63
N LYS A 137 -7.75 -7.05 -11.08
CA LYS A 137 -6.79 -6.75 -12.13
C LYS A 137 -5.40 -6.61 -11.53
N GLU A 138 -4.43 -7.38 -12.01
CA GLU A 138 -3.03 -7.15 -11.68
C GLU A 138 -2.52 -5.87 -12.33
N VAL A 139 -1.81 -5.06 -11.55
CA VAL A 139 -1.24 -3.78 -11.97
C VAL A 139 0.26 -3.79 -11.61
N ASN A 140 1.11 -3.25 -12.48
CA ASN A 140 2.53 -3.14 -12.14
C ASN A 140 2.72 -2.14 -10.97
N ARG A 141 3.81 -2.30 -10.23
CA ARG A 141 4.12 -1.47 -9.05
C ARG A 141 4.01 0.03 -9.31
N VAL A 142 4.62 0.53 -10.39
CA VAL A 142 4.68 1.98 -10.68
C VAL A 142 3.29 2.57 -10.85
N ASP A 143 2.43 1.90 -11.61
CA ASP A 143 1.05 2.35 -11.82
C ASP A 143 0.19 2.19 -10.57
N ALA A 144 0.37 1.08 -9.83
CA ALA A 144 -0.37 0.85 -8.59
C ALA A 144 -0.03 1.89 -7.52
N GLU A 145 1.26 2.16 -7.29
CA GLU A 145 1.73 3.14 -6.30
C GLU A 145 1.28 4.56 -6.65
N ARG A 146 1.21 4.90 -7.94
CA ARG A 146 0.62 6.17 -8.40
C ARG A 146 -0.86 6.27 -8.01
N GLU A 147 -1.64 5.21 -8.22
CA GLU A 147 -3.05 5.16 -7.82
C GLU A 147 -3.25 5.12 -6.29
N LEU A 148 -2.28 4.57 -5.56
CA LEU A 148 -2.31 4.39 -4.11
C LEU A 148 -1.92 5.62 -3.29
N THR A 149 -1.31 6.65 -3.90
CA THR A 149 -0.76 7.84 -3.22
C THR A 149 -1.64 8.41 -2.09
N ASN A 150 -2.96 8.45 -2.26
CA ASN A 150 -3.91 8.98 -1.28
C ASN A 150 -4.84 7.91 -0.69
N SER A 151 -4.54 6.64 -0.92
CA SER A 151 -5.32 5.53 -0.39
C SER A 151 -5.00 5.31 1.09
N GLN A 152 -6.00 4.90 1.85
CA GLN A 152 -5.86 4.66 3.29
C GLN A 152 -5.96 3.18 3.61
N ARG A 153 -5.17 2.73 4.58
CA ARG A 153 -5.17 1.32 5.00
C ARG A 153 -6.48 0.98 5.69
N GLN A 154 -7.14 -0.06 5.23
CA GLN A 154 -8.39 -0.52 5.82
C GLN A 154 -8.10 -1.44 7.02
N VAL A 155 -8.59 -1.10 8.21
CA VAL A 155 -8.30 -1.84 9.46
C VAL A 155 -9.51 -2.25 10.29
N HIS A 156 -10.71 -1.84 9.89
CA HIS A 156 -11.94 -2.08 10.67
C HIS A 156 -12.41 -3.55 10.76
N LEU A 157 -11.85 -4.47 9.98
CA LEU A 157 -12.25 -5.87 9.96
C LEU A 157 -11.03 -6.77 10.14
N LEU A 158 -11.25 -7.85 10.90
CA LEU A 158 -10.24 -8.88 11.11
C LEU A 158 -10.25 -9.87 9.95
N SER A 159 -9.08 -10.13 9.40
CA SER A 159 -8.88 -11.21 8.43
C SER A 159 -9.20 -12.56 9.06
N ARG A 160 -9.82 -13.44 8.28
CA ARG A 160 -10.09 -14.84 8.60
C ARG A 160 -9.46 -15.80 7.58
N ALA A 161 -8.67 -15.29 6.64
CA ALA A 161 -7.91 -16.11 5.71
C ALA A 161 -6.79 -16.83 6.44
N SER A 162 -6.84 -18.16 6.43
CA SER A 162 -5.87 -19.05 7.09
C SER A 162 -4.50 -19.05 6.40
N ALA A 163 -4.47 -18.76 5.10
CA ALA A 163 -3.22 -18.59 4.36
C ALA A 163 -2.46 -17.33 4.77
N ALA A 164 -3.16 -16.29 5.25
CA ALA A 164 -2.56 -15.01 5.59
C ALA A 164 -1.63 -15.15 6.79
N MET A 165 -0.41 -14.61 6.64
CA MET A 165 0.61 -14.58 7.67
C MET A 165 1.21 -13.18 7.82
N GLU A 166 1.94 -12.98 8.91
CA GLU A 166 2.73 -11.78 9.13
C GLU A 166 3.82 -11.62 8.06
N CYS A 167 3.93 -10.41 7.53
CA CYS A 167 4.92 -10.09 6.51
C CYS A 167 6.31 -9.96 7.14
N ASN A 168 7.26 -10.74 6.63
CA ASN A 168 8.67 -10.63 6.95
C ASN A 168 9.38 -9.89 5.81
N TYR A 169 9.61 -8.60 6.05
CA TYR A 169 10.26 -7.73 5.10
C TYR A 169 11.77 -7.96 5.10
N THR A 170 12.34 -8.15 3.90
CA THR A 170 13.78 -7.99 3.74
C THR A 170 14.09 -6.52 3.97
N ALA A 171 15.12 -6.21 4.75
CA ALA A 171 15.53 -4.84 4.98
C ALA A 171 15.64 -4.12 3.63
N THR A 172 14.78 -3.11 3.43
CA THR A 172 14.94 -2.22 2.29
C THR A 172 16.26 -1.50 2.51
N VAL A 173 17.27 -1.80 1.69
CA VAL A 173 18.40 -0.88 1.52
C VAL A 173 17.79 0.35 0.85
N MET A 174 17.33 1.30 1.67
CA MET A 174 16.95 2.61 1.18
C MET A 174 18.25 3.24 0.68
N ALA A 175 18.50 3.15 -0.63
CA ALA A 175 19.63 3.83 -1.24
C ALA A 175 19.42 5.34 -1.09
N GLN A 176 20.00 5.91 -0.03
CA GLN A 176 19.96 7.33 0.21
C GLN A 176 21.02 7.99 -0.66
N ALA A 177 20.60 8.59 -1.77
CA ALA A 177 21.51 9.31 -2.66
C ALA A 177 21.90 10.65 -2.03
N TYR A 178 23.18 10.79 -1.65
CA TYR A 178 23.74 12.07 -1.22
C TYR A 178 24.54 12.70 -2.36
N THR A 179 24.07 13.84 -2.88
CA THR A 179 24.79 14.58 -3.91
C THR A 179 25.87 15.45 -3.28
N LEU A 180 27.13 15.13 -3.57
CA LEU A 180 28.28 15.95 -3.20
C LEU A 180 28.61 16.93 -4.32
N TYR A 181 28.82 18.20 -3.97
CA TYR A 181 29.19 19.25 -4.93
C TYR A 181 30.64 19.70 -4.71
N GLY A 182 31.34 20.02 -5.81
CA GLY A 182 32.64 20.69 -5.78
C GLY A 182 33.81 19.84 -5.24
N ASN A 183 34.65 20.47 -4.43
CA ASN A 183 35.90 19.89 -3.91
C ASN A 183 35.71 18.65 -3.03
N ALA A 184 34.54 18.46 -2.43
CA ALA A 184 34.19 17.27 -1.65
C ALA A 184 34.03 16.03 -2.54
N ALA A 185 33.41 16.18 -3.73
CA ALA A 185 33.29 15.10 -4.70
C ALA A 185 34.64 14.78 -5.37
N SER A 186 35.43 15.80 -5.70
CA SER A 186 36.77 15.62 -6.29
C SER A 186 37.73 14.87 -5.37
N ALA A 187 37.64 15.06 -4.04
CA ALA A 187 38.52 14.41 -3.07
C ALA A 187 38.23 12.92 -2.86
N LEU A 188 37.03 12.44 -3.22
CA LEU A 188 36.64 11.02 -3.14
C LEU A 188 37.13 10.19 -4.33
N GLY A 189 37.29 10.80 -5.50
CA GLY A 189 37.64 10.12 -6.74
C GLY A 189 39.13 10.14 -7.11
N GLU A 190 40.00 10.66 -6.26
CA GLU A 190 41.44 10.83 -6.55
C GLU A 190 42.34 9.95 -5.67
N THR A 191 43.02 8.99 -6.28
CA THR A 191 44.06 8.17 -5.64
C THR A 191 45.43 8.83 -5.82
N GLY A 192 46.16 9.12 -4.73
CA GLY A 192 47.61 9.41 -4.80
C GLY A 192 48.16 10.64 -4.07
N HIS A 193 47.36 11.40 -3.30
CA HIS A 193 47.89 12.50 -2.46
C HIS A 193 47.40 12.44 -1.00
N PRO A 194 48.31 12.46 0.00
CA PRO A 194 47.94 12.22 1.41
C PRO A 194 46.98 13.28 1.95
N ALA A 195 47.16 14.56 1.60
CA ALA A 195 46.27 15.65 2.00
C ALA A 195 44.85 15.52 1.40
N ARG A 196 44.73 15.07 0.14
CA ARG A 196 43.44 14.86 -0.52
C ARG A 196 42.74 13.60 -0.03
N SER A 197 43.51 12.55 0.28
CA SER A 197 42.99 11.34 0.93
C SER A 197 42.42 11.64 2.33
N ALA A 198 42.99 12.60 3.06
CA ALA A 198 42.47 13.06 4.34
C ALA A 198 41.15 13.82 4.18
N GLN A 199 41.05 14.68 3.16
CA GLN A 199 39.82 15.39 2.82
C GLN A 199 38.69 14.44 2.35
N GLY A 200 39.04 13.42 1.55
CA GLY A 200 38.12 12.37 1.13
C GLY A 200 37.59 11.56 2.32
N ARG A 201 38.49 11.10 3.22
CA ARG A 201 38.09 10.44 4.48
C ARG A 201 37.23 11.33 5.37
N GLY A 202 37.53 12.61 5.46
CA GLY A 202 36.70 13.58 6.18
C GLY A 202 35.28 13.69 5.61
N THR A 203 35.16 13.63 4.27
CA THR A 203 33.85 13.65 3.60
C THR A 203 33.05 12.37 3.87
N VAL A 204 33.68 11.20 3.80
CA VAL A 204 33.03 9.91 4.18
C VAL A 204 32.59 9.93 5.65
N ALA A 205 33.39 10.50 6.55
CA ALA A 205 33.05 10.64 7.97
C ALA A 205 31.82 11.56 8.18
N VAL A 206 31.69 12.63 7.38
CA VAL A 206 30.51 13.51 7.44
C VAL A 206 29.26 12.76 6.97
N VAL A 207 29.31 12.06 5.82
CA VAL A 207 28.15 11.32 5.30
C VAL A 207 27.74 10.18 6.23
N SER A 208 28.69 9.45 6.82
CA SER A 208 28.41 8.39 7.80
C SER A 208 27.82 8.93 9.11
N SER A 209 28.35 10.05 9.62
CA SER A 209 27.79 10.69 10.82
C SER A 209 26.38 11.24 10.59
N GLN A 210 26.10 11.72 9.37
CA GLN A 210 24.77 12.21 9.00
C GLN A 210 23.79 11.04 8.86
N SER A 211 24.20 9.95 8.19
CA SER A 211 23.36 8.75 8.03
C SER A 211 23.01 8.12 9.39
N THR A 212 23.94 8.11 10.34
CA THR A 212 23.70 7.62 11.71
C THR A 212 22.69 8.50 12.45
N LYS A 213 22.77 9.83 12.30
CA LYS A 213 21.79 10.77 12.89
C LYS A 213 20.40 10.63 12.27
N ASP A 214 20.36 10.28 10.99
CA ASP A 214 19.13 10.06 10.24
C ASP A 214 18.53 8.66 10.47
N GLY A 215 19.14 7.86 11.36
CA GLY A 215 18.65 6.54 11.76
C GLY A 215 18.92 5.43 10.73
N VAL A 216 19.81 5.68 9.76
CA VAL A 216 20.15 4.76 8.68
C VAL A 216 21.48 4.08 8.97
N GLY A 217 21.44 2.74 9.11
CA GLY A 217 22.65 1.91 9.12
C GLY A 217 23.23 1.79 7.72
N LEU A 218 24.49 2.19 7.54
CA LEU A 218 25.19 2.09 6.25
C LEU A 218 25.84 0.71 6.12
N ASP A 219 25.36 -0.10 5.17
CA ASP A 219 25.90 -1.43 4.86
C ASP A 219 26.90 -1.40 3.70
N LEU A 220 26.63 -0.55 2.69
CA LEU A 220 27.50 -0.35 1.52
C LEU A 220 27.42 1.11 1.04
N MET A 221 28.56 1.69 0.67
CA MET A 221 28.64 3.01 0.03
C MET A 221 29.21 2.87 -1.39
N ASP A 222 28.39 3.21 -2.39
CA ASP A 222 28.80 3.29 -3.79
C ASP A 222 28.92 4.77 -4.23
N ALA A 223 30.06 5.13 -4.81
CA ALA A 223 30.40 6.51 -5.17
C ALA A 223 30.48 6.67 -6.69
N VAL A 224 29.46 7.28 -7.29
CA VAL A 224 29.39 7.52 -8.74
C VAL A 224 29.80 8.96 -9.07
N GLY A 225 30.99 9.13 -9.66
CA GLY A 225 31.47 10.43 -10.12
C GLY A 225 30.89 10.84 -11.48
N ARG A 226 30.23 12.00 -11.56
CA ARG A 226 29.82 12.64 -12.83
C ARG A 226 30.57 13.96 -13.02
N ILE A 227 31.25 14.12 -14.15
CA ILE A 227 31.97 15.37 -14.48
C ILE A 227 31.09 16.18 -15.45
N ASN A 228 30.72 17.39 -15.06
CA ASN A 228 30.14 18.36 -15.98
C ASN A 228 31.29 18.94 -16.81
N VAL A 229 31.33 18.64 -18.10
CA VAL A 229 32.30 19.26 -19.01
C VAL A 229 31.85 20.70 -19.25
N VAL A 230 32.45 21.65 -18.53
CA VAL A 230 32.40 23.07 -18.90
C VAL A 230 33.65 23.35 -19.73
N ASP A 231 33.38 23.53 -21.02
CA ASP A 231 34.28 23.92 -22.10
C ASP A 231 35.37 22.94 -22.56
N GLN A 232 35.59 22.96 -23.87
CA GLN A 232 36.53 22.12 -24.59
C GLN A 232 37.93 22.70 -24.43
N ASP A 233 38.80 22.01 -23.70
CA ASP A 233 40.21 21.95 -24.11
C ASP A 233 40.90 20.66 -23.63
N ALA A 234 41.81 20.20 -24.49
CA ALA A 234 42.30 18.83 -24.58
C ALA A 234 43.04 18.31 -23.33
N GLY A 235 42.32 17.56 -22.48
CA GLY A 235 42.94 16.76 -21.40
C GLY A 235 42.05 15.68 -20.76
N ASN A 236 40.76 15.60 -21.11
CA ASN A 236 39.77 14.83 -20.34
C ASN A 236 39.57 13.37 -20.81
N GLY A 237 40.15 12.97 -21.94
CA GLY A 237 39.95 11.62 -22.50
C GLY A 237 40.59 10.49 -21.69
N ALA A 238 41.72 10.75 -21.03
CA ALA A 238 42.45 9.74 -20.25
C ALA A 238 41.94 9.60 -18.80
N ALA A 239 41.20 10.58 -18.30
CA ALA A 239 40.78 10.63 -16.90
C ALA A 239 39.45 9.89 -16.64
N GLY A 240 38.62 9.68 -17.67
CA GLY A 240 37.37 8.93 -17.54
C GLY A 240 37.57 7.41 -17.41
N THR A 241 38.52 6.85 -18.16
CA THR A 241 38.66 5.38 -18.30
C THR A 241 39.58 4.75 -17.25
N SER A 242 40.51 5.50 -16.63
CA SER A 242 41.35 4.96 -15.54
C SER A 242 40.66 4.93 -14.18
N ARG A 243 39.45 5.49 -14.03
CA ARG A 243 38.75 5.63 -12.74
C ARG A 243 37.82 4.46 -12.40
N THR A 244 37.67 3.48 -13.28
CA THR A 244 36.80 2.31 -13.09
C THR A 244 37.54 1.04 -12.62
N GLY A 245 38.87 1.09 -12.44
CA GLY A 245 39.68 -0.12 -12.19
C GLY A 245 40.20 -0.31 -10.77
N GLY A 246 39.66 0.38 -9.76
CA GLY A 246 40.30 0.48 -8.43
C GLY A 246 39.43 0.11 -7.22
N VAL A 247 38.37 -0.68 -7.38
CA VAL A 247 37.57 -1.19 -6.26
C VAL A 247 37.22 -2.67 -6.48
N GLU A 248 38.24 -3.48 -6.68
CA GLU A 248 38.25 -4.89 -6.25
C GLU A 248 39.44 -4.98 -5.28
N ASP A 249 39.24 -5.67 -4.16
CA ASP A 249 40.17 -5.87 -3.02
C ASP A 249 40.02 -4.90 -1.84
N ALA A 250 39.06 -5.22 -0.96
CA ALA A 250 39.31 -5.35 0.48
C ALA A 250 38.15 -6.14 1.12
N SER A 251 38.46 -7.33 1.64
CA SER A 251 37.60 -8.14 2.53
C SER A 251 37.24 -7.42 3.82
#